data_AF-A0A8J3MVK0-F1
#
_entry.id   AF-A0A8J3MVK0-F1
#
_cell.length_a   1.000
_cell.length_b   1.000
_cell.length_c   1.000
_cell.angle_alpha   90.00
_cell.angle_beta   90.00
_cell.angle_gamma   90.00
#
_symmetry.space_group_name_H-M   'P 1'
#
loop_
_entity.id
_entity.type
_entity.pdbx_description
1 polymer ?
#
loop_
_entity_poly.entity_id
_entity_poly.type
_entity_poly.pdbx_seq_one_letter_code
_entity_poly.pdbx_strand_id
1 'polypeptide(L)'
;MISLVHKQWAEVRTLAIGEPHVGPDTDGEPEIHVGRLSYVSRLCDAFTFLQHVAGEIRRRKVLEAREVCSVTDGAEWCQNVTASYRPDALRILDFPHAAEHLSQMLETLEHAGVRFPDRMLERCLHVLKHRGPGALLRMAGRLESDLMQQKGIGEHLDYLRKREALMQYPAFRAQGWPIGSGMVESANKLVVHARLKGSGMHWLRSHVNPLLTLRMAVCNDRWQEMWQKAIRQQHMGDACQRSAIAESEVQASLTGTSSPSVSALPLVAPSRPRALPPEPPSHAKAAAPPLTPLPPVHPILPSPSPRPPAHLQVPVAPQQSDTCPCGMPLIRFKGHRTKEYCSHRCRQRAYCQRQAMKRWEQWKSIVSF
;
A
#
# COMPACT_ATOMS: atom_id res chain seq x y z
N MET A 1 1.46 1.39 -5.83
CA MET A 1 2.41 1.29 -6.97
C MET A 1 3.48 0.25 -6.71
N ILE A 2 3.78 -0.57 -7.71
CA ILE A 2 4.90 -1.53 -7.74
C ILE A 2 5.82 -1.22 -8.92
N SER A 3 7.07 -1.68 -8.81
CA SER A 3 8.09 -1.52 -9.86
C SER A 3 8.06 -2.72 -10.80
N LEU A 4 7.87 -2.45 -12.09
CA LEU A 4 7.99 -3.46 -13.13
C LEU A 4 9.42 -3.43 -13.72
N VAL A 5 9.72 -4.44 -14.53
CA VAL A 5 10.88 -4.40 -15.42
C VAL A 5 10.82 -3.16 -16.34
N HIS A 6 11.97 -2.74 -16.87
CA HIS A 6 12.09 -1.55 -17.73
C HIS A 6 11.66 -0.23 -17.08
N LYS A 7 11.83 -0.10 -15.75
CA LYS A 7 11.55 1.13 -14.98
C LYS A 7 10.10 1.62 -15.10
N GLN A 8 9.17 0.73 -15.45
CA GLN A 8 7.75 1.03 -15.47
C GLN A 8 7.15 0.91 -14.07
N TRP A 9 6.13 1.73 -13.80
CA TRP A 9 5.37 1.69 -12.56
C TRP A 9 3.95 1.24 -12.85
N ALA A 10 3.42 0.36 -11.99
CA ALA A 10 2.06 -0.12 -12.14
C ALA A 10 1.30 -0.05 -10.83
N GLU A 11 0.02 0.28 -10.93
CA GLU A 11 -0.87 0.40 -9.78
C GLU A 11 -1.59 -0.93 -9.54
N VAL A 12 -1.42 -1.47 -8.34
CA VAL A 12 -2.24 -2.58 -7.84
C VAL A 12 -3.43 -1.97 -7.11
N ARG A 13 -4.62 -2.38 -7.49
CA ARG A 13 -5.88 -2.00 -6.82
C ARG A 13 -6.15 -3.00 -5.70
N THR A 14 -6.62 -2.51 -4.56
CA THR A 14 -6.90 -3.31 -3.36
C THR A 14 -8.24 -2.91 -2.77
N LEU A 15 -9.08 -3.89 -2.47
CA LEU A 15 -10.27 -3.78 -1.65
C LEU A 15 -10.00 -4.51 -0.33
N ALA A 16 -10.36 -3.89 0.79
CA ALA A 16 -10.43 -4.54 2.09
C ALA A 16 -11.88 -4.50 2.59
N ILE A 17 -12.38 -5.61 3.10
CA ILE A 17 -13.72 -5.73 3.70
C ILE A 17 -13.52 -6.18 5.15
N GLY A 18 -14.22 -5.54 6.07
CA GLY A 18 -14.13 -5.84 7.50
C GLY A 18 -15.42 -5.51 8.23
N GLU A 19 -15.47 -5.92 9.49
CA GLU A 19 -16.59 -5.68 10.40
C GLU A 19 -16.15 -4.67 11.47
N PRO A 20 -16.75 -3.46 11.51
CA PRO A 20 -16.43 -2.49 12.55
C PRO A 20 -17.00 -2.94 13.89
N HIS A 21 -16.24 -2.69 14.96
CA HIS A 21 -16.66 -2.89 16.35
C HIS A 21 -16.01 -1.82 17.21
N VAL A 22 -16.67 -1.45 18.31
CA VAL A 22 -16.11 -0.53 19.30
C VAL A 22 -15.32 -1.33 20.32
N GLY A 23 -14.07 -0.96 20.54
CA GLY A 23 -13.18 -1.51 21.56
C GLY A 23 -12.43 -0.39 22.28
N PRO A 24 -11.74 -0.69 23.38
CA PRO A 24 -10.88 0.29 24.04
C PRO A 24 -9.60 0.54 23.23
N ASP A 25 -9.20 1.80 23.13
CA ASP A 25 -7.88 2.19 22.63
C ASP A 25 -6.78 1.94 23.70
N THR A 26 -5.55 2.40 23.42
CA THR A 26 -4.41 2.24 24.35
C THR A 26 -4.61 2.96 25.68
N ASP A 27 -5.45 3.99 25.72
CA ASP A 27 -5.75 4.79 26.90
C ASP A 27 -7.06 4.35 27.59
N GLY A 28 -7.76 3.34 27.03
CA GLY A 28 -9.01 2.79 27.55
C GLY A 28 -10.26 3.51 27.06
N GLU A 29 -10.13 4.47 26.15
CA GLU A 29 -11.24 5.22 25.56
C GLU A 29 -11.89 4.43 24.41
N PRO A 30 -13.19 4.61 24.15
CA PRO A 30 -13.88 3.88 23.09
C PRO A 30 -13.39 4.31 21.69
N GLU A 31 -12.81 3.36 20.97
CA GLU A 31 -12.33 3.49 19.60
C GLU A 31 -12.99 2.47 18.66
N ILE A 32 -13.14 2.87 17.40
CA ILE A 32 -13.72 2.04 16.34
C ILE A 32 -12.60 1.24 15.67
N HIS A 33 -12.59 -0.07 15.88
CA HIS A 33 -11.69 -0.99 15.21
C HIS A 33 -12.43 -1.78 14.13
N VAL A 34 -11.69 -2.20 13.09
CA VAL A 34 -12.25 -3.04 12.03
C VAL A 34 -11.58 -4.41 12.07
N GLY A 35 -12.38 -5.43 12.42
CA GLY A 35 -11.94 -6.81 12.53
C GLY A 35 -12.41 -7.66 11.35
N ARG A 36 -12.08 -8.96 11.39
CA ARG A 36 -12.50 -9.96 10.39
C ARG A 36 -12.23 -9.51 8.95
N LEU A 37 -10.99 -9.13 8.73
CA LEU A 37 -10.55 -8.55 7.47
C LEU A 37 -10.42 -9.61 6.38
N SER A 38 -10.80 -9.24 5.17
CA SER A 38 -10.45 -9.96 3.97
C SER A 38 -10.15 -8.99 2.83
N TYR A 39 -9.38 -9.46 1.87
CA TYR A 39 -8.73 -8.60 0.89
C TYR A 39 -8.87 -9.15 -0.52
N VAL A 40 -8.95 -8.25 -1.49
CA VAL A 40 -8.80 -8.54 -2.92
C VAL A 40 -7.82 -7.54 -3.51
N SER A 41 -6.71 -8.04 -4.07
CA SER A 41 -5.73 -7.20 -4.76
C SER A 41 -5.43 -7.71 -6.16
N ARG A 42 -5.45 -6.81 -7.15
CA ARG A 42 -5.15 -7.13 -8.56
C ARG A 42 -4.45 -5.98 -9.27
N LEU A 43 -3.53 -6.33 -10.16
CA LEU A 43 -3.00 -5.47 -11.20
C LEU A 43 -3.90 -5.58 -12.44
N CYS A 44 -4.91 -4.73 -12.52
CA CYS A 44 -5.85 -4.61 -13.64
C CYS A 44 -6.40 -3.19 -13.66
N ASP A 45 -7.11 -2.79 -14.71
CA ASP A 45 -7.88 -1.55 -14.74
C ASP A 45 -9.06 -1.59 -13.74
N ALA A 46 -9.70 -0.44 -13.52
CA ALA A 46 -10.78 -0.31 -12.54
C ALA A 46 -12.04 -1.12 -12.89
N PHE A 47 -12.37 -1.23 -14.19
CA PHE A 47 -13.55 -1.95 -14.64
C PHE A 47 -13.38 -3.46 -14.45
N THR A 48 -12.22 -4.00 -14.83
CA THR A 48 -11.88 -5.40 -14.55
C THR A 48 -11.79 -5.67 -13.04
N PHE A 49 -11.32 -4.69 -12.26
CA PHE A 49 -11.23 -4.83 -10.80
C PHE A 49 -12.61 -5.02 -10.15
N LEU A 50 -13.64 -4.33 -10.65
CA LEU A 50 -15.03 -4.53 -10.22
C LEU A 50 -15.40 -6.02 -10.28
N GLN A 51 -15.14 -6.69 -11.40
CA GLN A 51 -15.48 -8.11 -11.56
C GLN A 51 -14.69 -9.01 -10.60
N HIS A 52 -13.43 -8.67 -10.32
CA HIS A 52 -12.59 -9.45 -9.41
C HIS A 52 -13.03 -9.37 -7.94
N VAL A 53 -13.66 -8.28 -7.51
CA VAL A 53 -14.14 -8.14 -6.13
C VAL A 53 -15.47 -8.85 -5.87
N ALA A 54 -16.24 -9.16 -6.92
CA ALA A 54 -17.56 -9.79 -6.83
C ALA A 54 -17.60 -11.06 -5.97
N GLY A 55 -16.60 -11.93 -6.15
CA GLY A 55 -16.52 -13.19 -5.40
C GLY A 55 -16.36 -12.99 -3.90
N GLU A 56 -15.58 -11.98 -3.50
CA GLU A 56 -15.34 -11.68 -2.09
C GLU A 56 -16.53 -10.94 -1.46
N ILE A 57 -17.15 -10.01 -2.21
CA ILE A 57 -18.39 -9.33 -1.82
C ILE A 57 -19.50 -10.33 -1.53
N ARG A 58 -19.70 -11.32 -2.41
CA ARG A 58 -20.67 -12.40 -2.20
C ARG A 58 -20.30 -13.28 -1.01
N ARG A 59 -19.03 -13.67 -0.87
CA ARG A 59 -18.57 -14.51 0.25
C ARG A 59 -18.78 -13.84 1.61
N ARG A 60 -18.50 -12.54 1.69
CA ARG A 60 -18.67 -11.72 2.91
C ARG A 60 -20.12 -11.27 3.12
N LYS A 61 -21.04 -11.65 2.23
CA LYS A 61 -22.46 -11.29 2.28
C LYS A 61 -22.70 -9.78 2.39
N VAL A 62 -21.89 -9.00 1.66
CA VAL A 62 -21.95 -7.53 1.70
C VAL A 62 -23.28 -7.03 1.12
N LEU A 63 -23.88 -7.77 0.18
CA LEU A 63 -25.17 -7.43 -0.40
C LEU A 63 -26.32 -7.60 0.61
N GLU A 64 -26.20 -8.57 1.51
CA GLU A 64 -27.20 -8.90 2.52
C GLU A 64 -26.97 -8.18 3.87
N ALA A 65 -25.84 -7.48 4.03
CA ALA A 65 -25.53 -6.74 5.26
C ALA A 65 -26.57 -5.64 5.53
N ARG A 66 -26.96 -5.44 6.78
CA ARG A 66 -27.94 -4.42 7.17
C ARG A 66 -27.50 -3.02 6.71
N GLU A 67 -26.26 -2.68 7.01
CA GLU A 67 -25.65 -1.39 6.70
C GLU A 67 -24.21 -1.62 6.22
N VAL A 68 -23.77 -0.79 5.29
CA VAL A 68 -22.43 -0.85 4.71
C VAL A 68 -21.90 0.58 4.62
N CYS A 69 -20.66 0.81 5.06
CA CYS A 69 -19.93 2.04 4.79
C CYS A 69 -18.78 1.79 3.81
N SER A 70 -18.48 2.78 2.99
CA SER A 70 -17.35 2.78 2.06
C SER A 70 -16.45 3.97 2.35
N VAL A 71 -15.26 3.69 2.90
CA VAL A 71 -14.23 4.70 3.19
C VAL A 71 -13.25 4.74 2.02
N THR A 72 -13.16 5.87 1.32
CA THR A 72 -12.35 6.00 0.10
C THR A 72 -11.72 7.38 -0.01
N ASP A 73 -10.67 7.50 -0.82
CA ASP A 73 -10.05 8.77 -1.22
C ASP A 73 -10.93 9.61 -2.18
N GLY A 74 -12.19 9.23 -2.39
CA GLY A 74 -13.09 9.95 -3.28
C GLY A 74 -12.75 9.84 -4.78
N ALA A 75 -11.87 8.91 -5.19
CA ALA A 75 -11.64 8.60 -6.59
C ALA A 75 -12.91 8.02 -7.24
N GLU A 76 -13.22 8.45 -8.46
CA GLU A 76 -14.45 8.08 -9.16
C GLU A 76 -14.63 6.56 -9.29
N TRP A 77 -13.55 5.84 -9.57
CA TRP A 77 -13.62 4.39 -9.69
C TRP A 77 -13.98 3.69 -8.37
N CYS A 78 -13.53 4.19 -7.22
CA CYS A 78 -13.92 3.68 -5.90
C CYS A 78 -15.42 3.90 -5.65
N GLN A 79 -15.93 5.06 -6.09
CA GLN A 79 -17.35 5.40 -6.02
C GLN A 79 -18.17 4.47 -6.91
N ASN A 80 -17.68 4.14 -8.10
CA ASN A 80 -18.34 3.23 -9.04
C ASN A 80 -18.39 1.79 -8.52
N VAL A 81 -17.31 1.30 -7.89
CA VAL A 81 -17.31 -0.02 -7.23
C VAL A 81 -18.35 -0.07 -6.13
N THR A 82 -18.40 0.95 -5.28
CA THR A 82 -19.40 1.04 -4.20
C THR A 82 -20.82 1.07 -4.77
N ALA A 83 -21.08 1.94 -5.75
CA ALA A 83 -22.39 2.08 -6.39
C ALA A 83 -22.89 0.79 -7.05
N SER A 84 -21.98 -0.01 -7.60
CA SER A 84 -22.31 -1.24 -8.33
C SER A 84 -22.80 -2.37 -7.41
N TYR A 85 -22.37 -2.39 -6.15
CA TYR A 85 -22.71 -3.46 -5.20
C TYR A 85 -23.63 -2.99 -4.08
N ARG A 86 -23.42 -1.78 -3.55
CA ARG A 86 -24.21 -1.17 -2.48
C ARG A 86 -24.40 0.33 -2.76
N PRO A 87 -25.33 0.69 -3.66
CA PRO A 87 -25.63 2.10 -3.95
C PRO A 87 -26.14 2.86 -2.71
N ASP A 88 -26.73 2.14 -1.76
CA ASP A 88 -27.21 2.59 -0.47
C ASP A 88 -26.10 2.70 0.62
N ALA A 89 -24.85 2.32 0.30
CA ALA A 89 -23.76 2.39 1.26
C ALA A 89 -23.47 3.83 1.69
N LEU A 90 -23.23 4.02 2.99
CA LEU A 90 -22.74 5.28 3.54
C LEU A 90 -21.34 5.58 2.99
N ARG A 91 -21.18 6.71 2.30
CA ARG A 91 -19.91 7.10 1.69
C ARG A 91 -19.16 8.04 2.61
N ILE A 92 -17.93 7.66 2.94
CA ILE A 92 -17.06 8.43 3.83
C ILE A 92 -15.78 8.77 3.06
N LEU A 93 -15.45 10.05 3.01
CA LEU A 93 -14.16 10.50 2.51
C LEU A 93 -13.11 10.17 3.56
N ASP A 94 -12.07 9.45 3.16
CA ASP A 94 -10.94 9.09 4.00
C ASP A 94 -10.36 10.33 4.70
N PHE A 95 -10.43 10.36 6.03
CA PHE A 95 -10.01 11.52 6.83
C PHE A 95 -8.55 11.92 6.57
N PRO A 96 -7.58 10.99 6.53
CA PRO A 96 -6.23 11.27 6.04
C PRO A 96 -6.14 11.96 4.69
N HIS A 97 -6.99 11.59 3.74
CA HIS A 97 -6.97 12.21 2.43
C HIS A 97 -7.56 13.62 2.46
N ALA A 98 -8.64 13.84 3.21
CA ALA A 98 -9.16 15.19 3.46
C ALA A 98 -8.11 16.09 4.16
N ALA A 99 -7.35 15.51 5.10
CA ALA A 99 -6.28 16.18 5.81
C ALA A 99 -5.11 16.58 4.89
N GLU A 100 -4.76 15.72 3.92
CA GLU A 100 -3.74 16.03 2.91
C GLU A 100 -4.16 17.23 2.04
N HIS A 101 -5.40 17.26 1.56
CA HIS A 101 -5.93 18.41 0.80
C HIS A 101 -5.92 19.71 1.62
N LEU A 102 -6.30 19.65 2.89
CA LEU A 102 -6.27 20.79 3.79
C LEU A 102 -4.83 21.28 4.04
N SER A 103 -3.90 20.36 4.25
CA SER A 103 -2.47 20.67 4.43
C SER A 103 -1.89 21.36 3.19
N GLN A 104 -2.12 20.80 2.00
CA GLN A 104 -1.64 21.38 0.74
C GLN A 104 -2.26 22.76 0.47
N MET A 105 -3.55 22.95 0.80
CA MET A 105 -4.21 24.26 0.71
C MET A 105 -3.58 25.29 1.65
N LEU A 106 -3.35 24.93 2.92
CA LEU A 106 -2.70 25.83 3.90
C LEU A 106 -1.27 26.19 3.47
N GLU A 107 -0.48 25.21 3.01
CA GLU A 107 0.86 25.46 2.49
C GLU A 107 0.84 26.42 1.30
N THR A 108 -0.12 26.26 0.39
CA THR A 108 -0.24 27.16 -0.77
C THR A 108 -0.60 28.58 -0.32
N LEU A 109 -1.50 28.72 0.66
CA LEU A 109 -1.83 30.02 1.27
C LEU A 109 -0.63 30.65 2.00
N GLU A 110 0.23 29.87 2.65
CA GLU A 110 1.45 30.40 3.27
C GLU A 110 2.45 30.91 2.23
N HIS A 111 2.63 30.19 1.12
CA HIS A 111 3.45 30.66 0.00
C HIS A 111 2.86 31.91 -0.68
N ALA A 112 1.54 32.09 -0.59
CA ALA A 112 0.83 33.30 -1.02
C ALA A 112 1.07 34.53 -0.14
N GLY A 113 1.72 34.36 1.02
CA GLY A 113 1.96 35.42 2.00
C GLY A 113 0.94 35.46 3.14
N VAL A 114 -0.03 34.54 3.18
CA VAL A 114 -0.96 34.43 4.33
C VAL A 114 -0.18 33.88 5.53
N ARG A 115 -0.32 34.52 6.68
CA ARG A 115 0.29 34.06 7.93
C ARG A 115 -0.75 33.37 8.79
N PHE A 116 -0.47 32.13 9.17
CA PHE A 116 -1.28 31.40 10.11
C PHE A 116 -0.59 31.31 11.48
N PRO A 117 -1.37 31.23 12.58
CA PRO A 117 -0.82 30.89 13.88
C PRO A 117 -0.24 29.47 13.87
N ASP A 118 0.66 29.23 14.81
CA ASP A 118 1.19 27.89 15.07
C ASP A 118 0.05 26.89 15.25
N ARG A 119 0.28 25.70 14.71
CA ARG A 119 -0.65 24.56 14.77
C ARG A 119 -2.00 24.79 14.08
N MET A 120 -2.05 25.66 13.07
CA MET A 120 -3.28 25.90 12.30
C MET A 120 -3.84 24.61 11.69
N LEU A 121 -2.98 23.76 11.11
CA LEU A 121 -3.40 22.48 10.53
C LEU A 121 -4.07 21.60 11.60
N GLU A 122 -3.46 21.42 12.76
CA GLU A 122 -4.03 20.61 13.86
C GLU A 122 -5.39 21.15 14.32
N ARG A 123 -5.54 22.48 14.42
CA ARG A 123 -6.82 23.12 14.75
C ARG A 123 -7.87 22.83 13.69
N CYS A 124 -7.53 22.98 12.41
CA CYS A 124 -8.45 22.69 11.32
C CYS A 124 -8.85 21.21 11.31
N LEU A 125 -7.90 20.28 11.48
CA LEU A 125 -8.18 18.85 11.56
C LEU A 125 -9.06 18.50 12.77
N HIS A 126 -8.83 19.12 13.92
CA HIS A 126 -9.67 18.96 15.09
C HIS A 126 -11.11 19.44 14.81
N VAL A 127 -11.28 20.62 14.21
CA VAL A 127 -12.59 21.12 13.79
C VAL A 127 -13.25 20.16 12.79
N LEU A 128 -12.52 19.68 11.79
CA LEU A 128 -13.04 18.75 10.80
C LEU A 128 -13.52 17.43 11.45
N LYS A 129 -12.71 16.85 12.33
CA LYS A 129 -13.00 15.56 13.01
C LYS A 129 -14.18 15.66 13.99
N HIS A 130 -14.31 16.78 14.72
CA HIS A 130 -15.25 16.91 15.83
C HIS A 130 -16.47 17.79 15.55
N ARG A 131 -16.39 18.69 14.57
CA ARG A 131 -17.47 19.63 14.20
C ARG A 131 -17.89 19.53 12.73
N GLY A 132 -17.18 18.74 11.92
CA GLY A 132 -17.46 18.57 10.51
C GLY A 132 -16.89 19.69 9.63
N PRO A 133 -17.17 19.66 8.31
CA PRO A 133 -16.48 20.48 7.31
C PRO A 133 -17.03 21.90 7.22
N GLY A 134 -18.28 22.14 7.65
CA GLY A 134 -19.00 23.37 7.33
C GLY A 134 -18.33 24.65 7.81
N ALA A 135 -17.71 24.65 9.00
CA ALA A 135 -16.99 25.83 9.49
C ALA A 135 -15.75 26.13 8.62
N LEU A 136 -14.99 25.11 8.25
CA LEU A 136 -13.78 25.25 7.43
C LEU A 136 -14.12 25.68 6.00
N LEU A 137 -15.15 25.07 5.39
CA LEU A 137 -15.60 25.42 4.05
C LEU A 137 -16.15 26.86 3.98
N ARG A 138 -16.87 27.31 5.02
CA ARG A 138 -17.29 28.71 5.14
C ARG A 138 -16.12 29.67 5.29
N MET A 139 -15.12 29.32 6.09
CA MET A 139 -13.91 30.15 6.23
C MET A 139 -13.13 30.23 4.92
N ALA A 140 -12.92 29.10 4.24
CA ALA A 140 -12.25 29.06 2.95
C ALA A 140 -13.04 29.80 1.85
N GLY A 141 -14.38 29.84 1.94
CA GLY A 141 -15.22 30.65 1.05
C GLY A 141 -15.09 32.17 1.24
N ARG A 142 -14.40 32.64 2.27
CA ARG A 142 -14.13 34.07 2.52
C ARG A 142 -12.74 34.49 2.04
N LEU A 143 -11.96 33.57 1.45
CA LEU A 143 -10.68 33.92 0.85
C LEU A 143 -10.90 34.90 -0.30
N GLU A 144 -10.01 35.89 -0.41
CA GLU A 144 -10.04 36.89 -1.48
C GLU A 144 -9.86 36.22 -2.86
N SER A 145 -10.42 36.85 -3.90
CA SER A 145 -10.38 36.31 -5.27
C SER A 145 -8.96 36.04 -5.76
N ASP A 146 -8.01 36.89 -5.38
CA ASP A 146 -6.63 36.83 -5.85
C ASP A 146 -5.90 35.62 -5.25
N LEU A 147 -6.21 35.29 -3.99
CA LEU A 147 -5.77 34.04 -3.37
C LEU A 147 -6.43 32.85 -4.03
N MET A 148 -7.72 32.95 -4.38
CA MET A 148 -8.43 31.85 -5.03
C MET A 148 -7.95 31.54 -6.45
N GLN A 149 -7.38 32.53 -7.14
CA GLN A 149 -6.75 32.36 -8.45
C GLN A 149 -5.36 31.71 -8.36
N GLN A 150 -4.77 31.58 -7.17
CA GLN A 150 -3.51 30.87 -7.04
C GLN A 150 -3.68 29.37 -7.30
N LYS A 151 -2.76 28.85 -8.10
CA LYS A 151 -2.77 27.45 -8.50
C LYS A 151 -2.75 26.53 -7.27
N GLY A 152 -3.72 25.62 -7.19
CA GLY A 152 -3.85 24.63 -6.12
C GLY A 152 -4.90 24.98 -5.06
N ILE A 153 -5.11 26.26 -4.70
CA ILE A 153 -6.06 26.61 -3.63
C ILE A 153 -7.50 26.30 -4.06
N GLY A 154 -7.92 26.78 -5.24
CA GLY A 154 -9.22 26.46 -5.81
C GLY A 154 -9.43 24.96 -5.99
N GLU A 155 -8.40 24.25 -6.48
CA GLU A 155 -8.46 22.79 -6.71
C GLU A 155 -8.71 21.99 -5.42
N HIS A 156 -7.97 22.28 -4.34
CA HIS A 156 -8.18 21.61 -3.06
C HIS A 156 -9.50 21.99 -2.40
N LEU A 157 -9.91 23.25 -2.52
CA LEU A 157 -11.17 23.71 -1.94
C LEU A 157 -12.38 23.11 -2.66
N ASP A 158 -12.38 23.09 -4.00
CA ASP A 158 -13.45 22.49 -4.79
C ASP A 158 -13.51 20.98 -4.59
N TYR A 159 -12.35 20.34 -4.44
CA TYR A 159 -12.27 18.93 -4.07
C TYR A 159 -13.01 18.64 -2.76
N LEU A 160 -12.78 19.45 -1.72
CA LEU A 160 -13.41 19.31 -0.40
C LEU A 160 -14.90 19.69 -0.46
N ARG A 161 -15.27 20.80 -1.12
CA ARG A 161 -16.67 21.23 -1.27
C ARG A 161 -17.53 20.18 -1.95
N LYS A 162 -17.06 19.60 -3.05
CA LYS A 162 -17.75 18.52 -3.77
C LYS A 162 -18.04 17.30 -2.88
N ARG A 163 -17.29 17.16 -1.79
CA ARG A 163 -17.33 16.01 -0.86
C ARG A 163 -17.81 16.39 0.53
N GLU A 164 -18.45 17.53 0.71
CA GLU A 164 -18.93 17.99 2.02
C GLU A 164 -19.82 16.95 2.72
N ALA A 165 -20.73 16.32 1.98
CA ALA A 165 -21.61 15.26 2.51
C ALA A 165 -20.83 14.01 2.97
N LEU A 166 -19.64 13.76 2.41
CA LEU A 166 -18.79 12.61 2.72
C LEU A 166 -17.82 12.89 3.87
N MET A 167 -17.82 14.12 4.42
CA MET A 167 -16.94 14.54 5.51
C MET A 167 -17.69 14.80 6.82
N GLN A 168 -18.90 14.25 6.98
CA GLN A 168 -19.70 14.38 8.21
C GLN A 168 -19.16 13.48 9.35
N TYR A 169 -17.87 13.58 9.63
CA TYR A 169 -17.12 12.75 10.57
C TYR A 169 -17.73 12.64 11.97
N PRO A 170 -18.26 13.72 12.59
CA PRO A 170 -18.89 13.60 13.91
C PRO A 170 -20.07 12.63 13.90
N ALA A 171 -20.91 12.71 12.85
CA ALA A 171 -22.06 11.82 12.70
C ALA A 171 -21.62 10.37 12.42
N PHE A 172 -20.62 10.17 11.56
CA PHE A 172 -20.10 8.83 11.25
C PHE A 172 -19.52 8.14 12.48
N ARG A 173 -18.73 8.88 13.27
CA ARG A 173 -18.17 8.36 14.52
C ARG A 173 -19.24 8.06 15.56
N ALA A 174 -20.24 8.92 15.71
CA ALA A 174 -21.37 8.68 16.62
C ALA A 174 -22.17 7.41 16.24
N GLN A 175 -22.17 7.05 14.96
CA GLN A 175 -22.78 5.81 14.44
C GLN A 175 -21.85 4.59 14.52
N GLY A 176 -20.61 4.74 15.00
CA GLY A 176 -19.64 3.65 15.08
C GLY A 176 -18.92 3.32 13.76
N TRP A 177 -18.94 4.22 12.77
CA TRP A 177 -18.26 4.01 11.49
C TRP A 177 -16.79 4.46 11.51
N PRO A 178 -15.88 3.69 10.90
CA PRO A 178 -14.50 4.13 10.72
C PRO A 178 -14.46 5.32 9.75
N ILE A 179 -13.58 6.28 10.03
CA ILE A 179 -13.41 7.48 9.20
C ILE A 179 -12.11 7.49 8.39
N GLY A 180 -11.29 6.44 8.55
CA GLY A 180 -9.98 6.31 7.91
C GLY A 180 -9.82 5.01 7.14
N SER A 181 -9.04 5.04 6.06
CA SER A 181 -8.74 3.91 5.19
C SER A 181 -7.61 3.00 5.71
N GLY A 182 -7.27 3.09 7.00
CA GLY A 182 -6.14 2.38 7.61
C GLY A 182 -6.15 0.87 7.39
N MET A 183 -7.33 0.24 7.27
CA MET A 183 -7.43 -1.17 6.92
C MET A 183 -6.91 -1.48 5.51
N VAL A 184 -7.17 -0.61 4.52
CA VAL A 184 -6.72 -0.74 3.13
C VAL A 184 -5.23 -0.43 3.03
N GLU A 185 -4.74 0.56 3.77
CA GLU A 185 -3.29 0.80 3.85
C GLU A 185 -2.55 -0.40 4.44
N SER A 186 -3.08 -0.97 5.52
CA SER A 186 -2.55 -2.18 6.16
C SER A 186 -2.60 -3.36 5.19
N ALA A 187 -3.71 -3.52 4.46
CA ALA A 187 -3.82 -4.50 3.39
C ALA A 187 -2.74 -4.29 2.30
N ASN A 188 -2.52 -3.06 1.84
CA ASN A 188 -1.48 -2.77 0.86
C ASN A 188 -0.07 -3.09 1.40
N LYS A 189 0.21 -2.81 2.67
CA LYS A 189 1.48 -3.17 3.32
C LYS A 189 1.64 -4.69 3.39
N LEU A 190 0.61 -5.39 3.87
CA LEU A 190 0.61 -6.83 4.08
C LEU A 190 0.64 -7.61 2.76
N VAL A 191 -0.25 -7.30 1.82
CA VAL A 191 -0.50 -8.10 0.63
C VAL A 191 0.50 -7.75 -0.47
N VAL A 192 0.63 -6.45 -0.76
CA VAL A 192 1.39 -5.96 -1.91
C VAL A 192 2.83 -5.68 -1.49
N HIS A 193 3.05 -4.78 -0.52
CA HIS A 193 4.39 -4.30 -0.23
C HIS A 193 5.31 -5.40 0.28
N ALA A 194 4.82 -6.27 1.16
CA ALA A 194 5.62 -7.35 1.75
C ALA A 194 6.35 -8.23 0.72
N ARG A 195 5.86 -8.32 -0.53
CA ARG A 195 6.50 -9.16 -1.56
C ARG A 195 6.76 -8.50 -2.90
N LEU A 196 6.00 -7.47 -3.27
CA LEU A 196 6.11 -6.79 -4.56
C LEU A 196 6.82 -5.42 -4.48
N LYS A 197 7.19 -4.98 -3.27
CA LYS A 197 7.88 -3.71 -3.04
C LYS A 197 9.10 -3.91 -2.16
N GLY A 198 10.25 -3.44 -2.61
CA GLY A 198 11.52 -3.58 -1.89
C GLY A 198 12.68 -3.16 -2.77
N SER A 199 13.86 -3.00 -2.17
CA SER A 199 15.07 -2.70 -2.93
C SER A 199 15.35 -3.80 -3.95
N GLY A 200 15.64 -3.41 -5.20
CA GLY A 200 15.93 -4.34 -6.30
C GLY A 200 14.75 -5.17 -6.82
N MET A 201 13.53 -5.01 -6.27
CA MET A 201 12.37 -5.76 -6.74
C MET A 201 11.77 -5.16 -8.02
N HIS A 202 11.86 -5.91 -9.11
CA HIS A 202 11.24 -5.60 -10.40
C HIS A 202 10.49 -6.81 -10.93
N TRP A 203 9.26 -6.61 -11.38
CA TRP A 203 8.37 -7.70 -11.77
C TRP A 203 8.02 -7.65 -13.25
N LEU A 204 7.97 -8.81 -13.90
CA LEU A 204 7.24 -8.96 -15.16
C LEU A 204 5.75 -8.78 -14.86
N ARG A 205 5.06 -7.99 -15.69
CA ARG A 205 3.63 -7.69 -15.49
C ARG A 205 2.77 -8.96 -15.37
N SER A 206 3.07 -9.98 -16.16
CA SER A 206 2.40 -11.29 -16.13
C SER A 206 2.56 -12.03 -14.80
N HIS A 207 3.61 -11.78 -14.03
CA HIS A 207 3.90 -12.48 -12.78
C HIS A 207 3.29 -11.80 -11.55
N VAL A 208 2.80 -10.57 -11.68
CA VAL A 208 2.24 -9.81 -10.55
C VAL A 208 0.95 -10.45 -10.05
N ASN A 209 -0.02 -10.71 -10.92
CA ASN A 209 -1.32 -11.28 -10.51
C ASN A 209 -1.21 -12.72 -9.97
N PRO A 210 -0.40 -13.62 -10.54
CA PRO A 210 -0.11 -14.92 -9.93
C PRO A 210 0.45 -14.79 -8.50
N LEU A 211 1.42 -13.89 -8.29
CA LEU A 211 1.97 -13.68 -6.94
C LEU A 211 0.93 -13.08 -5.98
N LEU A 212 0.17 -12.08 -6.43
CA LEU A 212 -0.93 -11.52 -5.64
C LEU A 212 -1.95 -12.60 -5.26
N THR A 213 -2.24 -13.53 -6.16
CA THR A 213 -3.17 -14.64 -5.89
C THR A 213 -2.66 -15.50 -4.73
N LEU A 214 -1.36 -15.86 -4.73
CA LEU A 214 -0.74 -16.58 -3.59
C LEU A 214 -0.76 -15.76 -2.30
N ARG A 215 -0.43 -14.47 -2.37
CA ARG A 215 -0.49 -13.56 -1.20
C ARG A 215 -1.91 -13.50 -0.64
N MET A 216 -2.93 -13.47 -1.50
CA MET A 216 -4.32 -13.44 -1.07
C MET A 216 -4.79 -14.72 -0.43
N ALA A 217 -4.29 -15.87 -0.88
CA ALA A 217 -4.55 -17.13 -0.20
C ALA A 217 -4.02 -17.12 1.24
N VAL A 218 -2.81 -16.60 1.45
CA VAL A 218 -2.20 -16.51 2.79
C VAL A 218 -2.89 -15.45 3.64
N CYS A 219 -3.03 -14.22 3.14
CA CYS A 219 -3.55 -13.10 3.93
C CYS A 219 -5.04 -13.18 4.25
N ASN A 220 -5.80 -14.04 3.55
CA ASN A 220 -7.21 -14.30 3.84
C ASN A 220 -7.42 -15.64 4.57
N ASP A 221 -6.36 -16.31 5.04
CA ASP A 221 -6.40 -17.62 5.69
C ASP A 221 -7.07 -18.72 4.84
N ARG A 222 -6.83 -18.68 3.53
CA ARG A 222 -7.45 -19.55 2.52
C ARG A 222 -6.43 -20.30 1.67
N TRP A 223 -5.22 -20.49 2.19
CA TRP A 223 -4.16 -21.22 1.52
C TRP A 223 -4.63 -22.61 1.07
N GLN A 224 -5.20 -23.38 2.00
CA GLN A 224 -5.60 -24.76 1.73
C GLN A 224 -6.69 -24.86 0.67
N GLU A 225 -7.72 -24.02 0.76
CA GLU A 225 -8.80 -23.98 -0.23
C GLU A 225 -8.27 -23.64 -1.63
N MET A 226 -7.43 -22.59 -1.72
CA MET A 226 -6.89 -22.15 -2.99
C MET A 226 -5.92 -23.17 -3.60
N TRP A 227 -5.10 -23.81 -2.75
CA TRP A 227 -4.16 -24.84 -3.17
C TRP A 227 -4.88 -26.06 -3.74
N GLN A 228 -5.93 -26.54 -3.06
CA GLN A 228 -6.74 -27.65 -3.56
C GLN A 228 -7.43 -27.30 -4.89
N LYS A 229 -7.93 -26.07 -5.03
CA LYS A 229 -8.53 -25.62 -6.29
C LYS A 229 -7.50 -25.59 -7.42
N ALA A 230 -6.29 -25.11 -7.16
CA ALA A 230 -5.21 -25.09 -8.14
C ALA A 230 -4.81 -26.50 -8.60
N ILE A 231 -4.66 -27.44 -7.66
CA ILE A 231 -4.37 -28.85 -7.98
C ILE A 231 -5.49 -29.46 -8.84
N ARG A 232 -6.76 -29.25 -8.48
CA ARG A 232 -7.90 -29.75 -9.28
C ARG A 232 -7.87 -29.17 -10.70
N GLN A 233 -7.61 -27.88 -10.84
CA GLN A 233 -7.52 -27.22 -12.15
C GLN A 233 -6.37 -27.79 -12.99
N GLN A 234 -5.21 -28.05 -12.37
CA GLN A 234 -4.09 -28.67 -13.05
C GLN A 234 -4.45 -30.08 -13.54
N HIS A 235 -5.02 -30.93 -12.68
CA HIS A 235 -5.43 -32.27 -13.06
C HIS A 235 -6.47 -32.29 -14.19
N MET A 236 -7.43 -31.37 -14.16
CA MET A 236 -8.41 -31.22 -15.25
C MET A 236 -7.75 -30.78 -16.56
N GLY A 237 -6.80 -29.85 -16.50
CA GLY A 237 -6.00 -29.42 -17.65
C GLY A 237 -5.20 -30.58 -18.26
N ASP A 238 -4.48 -31.32 -17.41
CA ASP A 238 -3.69 -32.49 -17.81
C ASP A 238 -4.56 -33.59 -18.42
N ALA A 239 -5.80 -33.77 -17.92
CA ALA A 239 -6.75 -34.74 -18.47
C ALA A 239 -7.27 -34.30 -19.85
N CYS A 240 -7.65 -33.02 -19.99
CA CYS A 240 -8.12 -32.46 -21.26
C CYS A 240 -7.03 -32.55 -22.35
N GLN A 241 -5.79 -32.20 -22.00
CA GLN A 241 -4.66 -32.29 -22.93
C GLN A 241 -4.38 -33.73 -23.36
N ARG A 242 -4.47 -34.69 -22.44
CA ARG A 242 -4.34 -36.12 -22.77
C ARG A 242 -5.45 -36.61 -23.71
N SER A 243 -6.69 -36.19 -23.50
CA SER A 243 -7.81 -36.51 -24.41
C SER A 243 -7.57 -35.93 -25.80
N ALA A 244 -7.17 -34.66 -25.89
CA ALA A 244 -6.92 -34.01 -27.17
C ALA A 244 -5.77 -34.65 -27.97
N ILE A 245 -4.69 -35.08 -27.29
CA ILE A 245 -3.60 -35.82 -27.92
C ILE A 245 -4.10 -37.18 -28.44
N ALA A 246 -4.83 -37.94 -27.62
CA ALA A 246 -5.37 -39.23 -28.02
C ALA A 246 -6.36 -39.11 -29.20
N GLU A 247 -7.25 -38.12 -29.17
CA GLU A 247 -8.17 -37.82 -30.29
C GLU A 247 -7.42 -37.44 -31.56
N SER A 248 -6.37 -36.62 -31.45
CA SER A 248 -5.52 -36.24 -32.60
C SER A 248 -4.77 -37.43 -33.19
N GLU A 249 -4.28 -38.37 -32.36
CA GLU A 249 -3.60 -39.59 -32.80
C GLU A 249 -4.57 -40.55 -33.51
N VAL A 250 -5.78 -40.70 -32.98
CA VAL A 250 -6.85 -41.49 -33.62
C VAL A 250 -7.25 -40.87 -34.94
N GLN A 251 -7.45 -39.55 -34.99
CA GLN A 251 -7.80 -38.83 -36.22
C GLN A 251 -6.71 -38.97 -37.29
N ALA A 252 -5.43 -38.80 -36.93
CA ALA A 252 -4.31 -38.96 -37.84
C ALA A 252 -4.18 -40.40 -38.39
N SER A 253 -4.51 -41.40 -37.56
CA SER A 253 -4.54 -42.80 -37.97
C SER A 253 -5.69 -43.08 -38.96
N LEU A 254 -6.84 -42.43 -38.77
CA LEU A 254 -8.01 -42.58 -39.64
C LEU A 254 -7.87 -41.87 -41.00
N THR A 255 -7.18 -40.72 -41.05
CA THR A 255 -7.01 -39.94 -42.30
C THR A 255 -5.80 -40.38 -43.13
N GLY A 256 -5.10 -41.46 -42.74
CA GLY A 256 -3.93 -41.98 -43.45
C GLY A 256 -2.79 -40.96 -43.59
N THR A 257 -2.82 -39.89 -42.79
CA THR A 257 -1.87 -38.79 -42.88
C THR A 257 -0.73 -39.09 -41.93
N SER A 258 0.32 -39.74 -42.44
CA SER A 258 1.55 -39.94 -41.67
C SER A 258 2.13 -38.57 -41.29
N SER A 259 1.93 -38.12 -40.05
CA SER A 259 2.64 -36.97 -39.53
C SER A 259 4.13 -37.29 -39.40
N PRO A 260 5.03 -36.33 -39.68
CA PRO A 260 6.46 -36.55 -39.49
C PRO A 260 6.68 -36.81 -38.00
N SER A 261 7.46 -37.86 -37.71
CA SER A 261 7.89 -38.25 -36.37
C SER A 261 8.37 -37.02 -35.59
N VAL A 262 7.52 -36.48 -34.71
CA VAL A 262 7.94 -35.49 -33.73
C VAL A 262 8.76 -36.26 -32.71
N SER A 263 10.08 -36.10 -32.81
CA SER A 263 11.04 -36.61 -31.83
C SER A 263 10.54 -36.20 -30.44
N ALA A 264 10.15 -37.21 -29.67
CA ALA A 264 9.64 -37.04 -28.32
C ALA A 264 10.69 -36.30 -27.50
N LEU A 265 10.43 -35.04 -27.16
CA LEU A 265 11.16 -34.40 -26.08
C LEU A 265 10.91 -35.27 -24.84
N PRO A 266 11.95 -35.59 -24.06
CA PRO A 266 11.83 -36.53 -22.96
C PRO A 266 10.74 -36.06 -22.01
N LEU A 267 9.80 -36.95 -21.75
CA LEU A 267 8.76 -36.81 -20.74
C LEU A 267 9.46 -36.47 -19.42
N VAL A 268 9.43 -35.20 -19.00
CA VAL A 268 9.79 -34.86 -17.64
C VAL A 268 8.77 -35.57 -16.77
N ALA A 269 9.21 -36.61 -16.07
CA ALA A 269 8.37 -37.37 -15.16
C ALA A 269 7.59 -36.40 -14.26
N PRO A 270 6.28 -36.59 -14.04
CA PRO A 270 5.55 -35.78 -13.09
C PRO A 270 6.29 -35.91 -11.76
N SER A 271 6.83 -34.78 -11.29
CA SER A 271 7.42 -34.73 -9.95
C SER A 271 6.29 -35.14 -9.01
N ARG A 272 6.53 -36.16 -8.17
CA ARG A 272 5.63 -36.52 -7.07
C ARG A 272 5.04 -35.25 -6.48
N PRO A 273 3.72 -35.18 -6.17
CA PRO A 273 3.17 -34.05 -5.45
C PRO A 273 4.07 -33.80 -4.25
N ARG A 274 4.76 -32.65 -4.27
CA ARG A 274 5.60 -32.26 -3.15
C ARG A 274 4.66 -32.23 -1.96
N ALA A 275 5.04 -32.92 -0.87
CA ALA A 275 4.32 -32.87 0.38
C ALA A 275 3.93 -31.42 0.68
N LEU A 276 2.71 -31.23 1.19
CA LEU A 276 2.21 -29.92 1.60
C LEU A 276 3.35 -29.15 2.30
N PRO A 277 3.65 -27.90 1.90
CA PRO A 277 4.49 -27.08 2.75
C PRO A 277 3.84 -27.07 4.14
N PRO A 278 4.64 -27.21 5.22
CA PRO A 278 4.09 -27.16 6.57
C PRO A 278 3.27 -25.89 6.73
N GLU A 279 2.21 -25.96 7.54
CA GLU A 279 1.44 -24.76 7.89
C GLU A 279 2.42 -23.65 8.29
N PRO A 280 2.25 -22.41 7.78
CA PRO A 280 2.97 -21.29 8.35
C PRO A 280 2.67 -21.27 9.84
N PRO A 281 3.67 -21.06 10.71
CA PRO A 281 3.45 -21.11 12.15
C PRO A 281 2.28 -20.21 12.51
N SER A 282 1.30 -20.79 13.22
CA SER A 282 0.27 -20.04 13.92
C SER A 282 0.95 -18.90 14.65
N HIS A 283 0.54 -17.67 14.38
CA HIS A 283 0.90 -16.54 15.22
C HIS A 283 0.24 -16.77 16.59
N ALA A 284 0.89 -17.59 17.42
CA ALA A 284 0.74 -17.51 18.86
C ALA A 284 0.96 -16.03 19.21
N LYS A 285 0.03 -15.47 20.00
CA LYS A 285 0.16 -14.14 20.61
C LYS A 285 1.61 -13.98 21.08
N ALA A 286 2.37 -13.12 20.41
CA ALA A 286 3.73 -12.85 20.81
C ALA A 286 3.68 -12.17 22.18
N ALA A 287 3.98 -12.94 23.22
CA ALA A 287 4.38 -12.37 24.49
C ALA A 287 5.65 -11.55 24.26
N ALA A 288 5.66 -10.32 24.75
CA ALA A 288 6.81 -9.43 24.67
C ALA A 288 8.07 -10.12 25.23
N PRO A 289 9.25 -9.97 24.61
CA PRO A 289 10.49 -10.46 25.18
C PRO A 289 10.80 -9.69 26.49
N PRO A 290 11.35 -10.33 27.53
CA PRO A 290 11.68 -9.67 28.79
C PRO A 290 12.78 -8.62 28.58
N LEU A 291 12.59 -7.46 29.21
CA LEU A 291 13.54 -6.37 29.28
C LEU A 291 14.82 -6.86 29.98
N THR A 292 15.95 -6.86 29.29
CA THR A 292 17.27 -6.97 29.92
C THR A 292 17.69 -5.61 30.51
N PRO A 293 18.35 -5.58 31.69
CA PRO A 293 18.64 -4.33 32.39
C PRO A 293 19.76 -3.53 31.71
N LEU A 294 19.63 -2.20 31.74
CA LEU A 294 20.66 -1.26 31.31
C LEU A 294 21.92 -1.37 32.19
N PRO A 295 23.13 -1.31 31.61
CA PRO A 295 24.36 -1.21 32.39
C PRO A 295 24.54 0.19 32.99
N PRO A 296 25.28 0.34 34.10
CA PRO A 296 25.34 1.59 34.86
C PRO A 296 26.19 2.66 34.17
N VAL A 297 25.76 3.90 34.38
CA VAL A 297 26.41 5.14 33.95
C VAL A 297 27.63 5.41 34.85
N HIS A 298 28.80 5.65 34.24
CA HIS A 298 29.97 6.23 34.93
C HIS A 298 30.57 7.40 34.13
N PRO A 299 31.22 8.35 34.80
CA PRO A 299 31.18 9.77 34.45
C PRO A 299 32.29 10.24 33.50
N ILE A 300 31.99 11.39 32.89
CA ILE A 300 32.82 12.21 31.98
C ILE A 300 34.09 12.74 32.69
N LEU A 301 35.23 12.81 31.97
CA LEU A 301 36.25 13.89 31.90
C LEU A 301 37.58 13.37 31.26
N PRO A 302 38.55 14.21 30.82
CA PRO A 302 38.54 15.10 29.64
C PRO A 302 39.70 14.80 28.64
N SER A 303 39.67 15.44 27.47
CA SER A 303 40.69 15.35 26.39
C SER A 303 42.12 15.71 26.81
N PRO A 304 43.14 15.18 26.09
CA PRO A 304 44.07 16.08 25.40
C PRO A 304 44.49 15.62 23.98
N SER A 305 44.90 16.58 23.15
CA SER A 305 45.62 16.42 21.86
C SER A 305 47.13 16.66 22.07
N PRO A 306 48.05 16.60 21.07
CA PRO A 306 48.05 15.98 19.71
C PRO A 306 49.29 15.07 19.40
N ARG A 307 49.19 14.29 18.29
CA ARG A 307 50.15 13.72 17.27
C ARG A 307 51.70 13.99 17.34
N PRO A 308 52.59 13.34 16.53
CA PRO A 308 52.49 12.30 15.45
C PRO A 308 53.68 11.25 15.50
N PRO A 309 54.22 10.71 14.37
CA PRO A 309 53.74 9.70 13.40
C PRO A 309 54.53 8.35 13.54
N ALA A 310 54.17 7.21 12.96
CA ALA A 310 54.45 6.85 11.56
C ALA A 310 54.18 5.35 11.29
N HIS A 311 53.63 5.08 10.10
CA HIS A 311 53.73 3.87 9.25
C HIS A 311 53.44 2.46 9.79
N LEU A 312 52.29 1.90 9.37
CA LEU A 312 52.22 0.72 8.49
C LEU A 312 50.79 0.59 7.95
N GLN A 313 50.64 0.79 6.63
CA GLN A 313 49.37 0.65 5.92
C GLN A 313 49.12 -0.83 5.59
N VAL A 314 48.00 -1.37 6.09
CA VAL A 314 47.31 -2.53 5.51
C VAL A 314 45.95 -2.00 4.98
N PRO A 315 45.48 -2.39 3.78
CA PRO A 315 44.33 -1.74 3.16
C PRO A 315 43.03 -2.12 3.88
N VAL A 316 42.34 -1.11 4.42
CA VAL A 316 40.94 -1.23 4.85
C VAL A 316 40.07 -1.23 3.59
N ALA A 317 39.28 -2.29 3.41
CA ALA A 317 38.28 -2.39 2.35
C ALA A 317 37.25 -1.25 2.45
N PRO A 318 36.91 -0.53 1.36
CA PRO A 318 35.91 0.53 1.42
C PRO A 318 34.50 -0.06 1.43
N GLN A 319 33.83 -0.02 2.58
CA GLN A 319 32.37 -0.05 2.67
C GLN A 319 31.84 1.39 2.58
N GLN A 320 31.31 1.78 1.41
CA GLN A 320 30.32 2.86 1.24
C GLN A 320 29.90 2.95 -0.23
N SER A 321 28.60 2.85 -0.50
CA SER A 321 28.02 2.73 -1.83
C SER A 321 28.35 3.94 -2.73
N ASP A 322 29.15 3.72 -3.78
CA ASP A 322 29.44 4.70 -4.85
C ASP A 322 28.27 4.84 -5.85
N THR A 323 27.04 4.71 -5.37
CA THR A 323 25.85 4.68 -6.22
C THR A 323 24.79 5.63 -5.67
N CYS A 324 24.33 6.54 -6.51
CA CYS A 324 23.19 7.39 -6.24
C CYS A 324 21.95 6.51 -6.00
N PRO A 325 20.96 6.92 -5.17
CA PRO A 325 19.72 6.15 -4.97
C PRO A 325 18.93 5.81 -6.25
N CYS A 326 19.27 6.41 -7.39
CA CYS A 326 18.70 6.07 -8.69
C CYS A 326 19.45 4.95 -9.44
N GLY A 327 20.51 4.38 -8.84
CA GLY A 327 21.36 3.34 -9.43
C GLY A 327 22.54 3.86 -10.26
N MET A 328 22.72 5.18 -10.40
CA MET A 328 23.83 5.75 -11.16
C MET A 328 25.13 5.78 -10.34
N PRO A 329 26.27 5.36 -10.90
CA PRO A 329 27.56 5.49 -10.23
C PRO A 329 27.91 6.96 -10.00
N LEU A 330 28.41 7.27 -8.82
CA LEU A 330 28.82 8.63 -8.44
C LEU A 330 30.30 8.81 -8.80
N ILE A 331 30.57 9.67 -9.79
CA ILE A 331 31.94 9.94 -10.26
C ILE A 331 32.69 10.74 -9.18
N ARG A 332 33.78 10.18 -8.66
CA ARG A 332 34.69 10.85 -7.73
C ARG A 332 35.81 11.55 -8.51
N PHE A 333 35.93 12.86 -8.35
CA PHE A 333 37.09 13.62 -8.79
C PHE A 333 38.03 13.83 -7.60
N LYS A 334 39.31 13.53 -7.77
CA LYS A 334 40.33 13.63 -6.71
C LYS A 334 40.40 15.09 -6.24
N GLY A 335 40.11 15.35 -4.96
CA GLY A 335 40.11 16.69 -4.36
C GLY A 335 38.73 17.37 -4.22
N HIS A 336 37.64 16.76 -4.72
CA HIS A 336 36.28 17.30 -4.57
C HIS A 336 35.47 16.55 -3.49
N ARG A 337 34.54 17.25 -2.82
CA ARG A 337 33.60 16.62 -1.89
C ARG A 337 32.79 15.54 -2.61
N THR A 338 32.58 14.41 -1.95
CA THR A 338 31.76 13.31 -2.44
C THR A 338 30.34 13.79 -2.74
N LYS A 339 29.88 13.59 -3.98
CA LYS A 339 28.50 13.90 -4.36
C LYS A 339 27.59 12.78 -3.87
N GLU A 340 26.58 13.12 -3.07
CA GLU A 340 25.56 12.15 -2.61
C GLU A 340 24.51 11.81 -3.68
N TYR A 341 24.39 12.64 -4.71
CA TYR A 341 23.37 12.49 -5.77
C TYR A 341 23.98 12.77 -7.14
N CYS A 342 23.57 12.01 -8.16
CA CYS A 342 24.08 12.18 -9.53
C CYS A 342 23.54 13.44 -10.23
N SER A 343 22.47 14.04 -9.72
CA SER A 343 21.82 15.22 -10.31
C SER A 343 21.00 16.00 -9.28
N HIS A 344 20.73 17.28 -9.58
CA HIS A 344 19.80 18.11 -8.80
C HIS A 344 18.41 17.44 -8.68
N ARG A 345 17.95 16.76 -9.73
CA ARG A 345 16.69 16.00 -9.74
C ARG A 345 16.69 14.85 -8.73
N CYS A 346 17.79 14.12 -8.60
CA CYS A 346 17.91 13.03 -7.61
C CYS A 346 17.99 13.58 -6.18
N ARG A 347 18.67 14.71 -5.98
CA ARG A 347 18.69 15.44 -4.71
C ARG A 347 17.29 15.89 -4.31
N GLN A 348 16.53 16.49 -5.23
CA GLN A 348 15.15 16.94 -4.99
C GLN A 348 14.24 15.76 -4.67
N ARG A 349 14.35 14.65 -5.40
CA ARG A 349 13.56 13.44 -5.14
C ARG A 349 13.86 12.82 -3.77
N ALA A 350 15.14 12.73 -3.39
CA ALA A 350 15.53 12.25 -2.07
C ALA A 350 15.08 13.21 -0.95
N TYR A 351 15.10 14.52 -1.21
CA TYR A 351 14.54 15.52 -0.31
C TYR A 351 13.02 15.36 -0.15
N CYS A 352 12.25 15.26 -1.23
CA CYS A 352 10.81 15.01 -1.17
C CYS A 352 10.48 13.69 -0.47
N GLN A 353 11.27 12.62 -0.68
CA GLN A 353 11.08 11.34 0.03
C GLN A 353 11.37 11.45 1.53
N ARG A 354 12.44 12.16 1.92
CA ARG A 354 12.73 12.43 3.33
C ARG A 354 11.66 13.31 3.97
N GLN A 355 11.14 14.31 3.26
CA GLN A 355 10.05 15.14 3.74
C GLN A 355 8.75 14.35 3.84
N ALA A 356 8.44 13.46 2.90
CA ALA A 356 7.30 12.56 2.98
C ALA A 356 7.43 11.56 4.15
N MET A 357 8.63 11.02 4.40
CA MET A 357 8.90 10.13 5.54
C MET A 357 8.86 10.85 6.88
N LYS A 358 9.42 12.07 6.97
CA LYS A 358 9.31 12.92 8.16
C LYS A 358 7.87 13.34 8.41
N ARG A 359 7.14 13.75 7.37
CA ARG A 359 5.70 14.01 7.43
C ARG A 359 4.92 12.78 7.87
N TRP A 360 5.30 11.57 7.43
CA TRP A 360 4.71 10.30 7.84
C TRP A 360 5.01 9.92 9.31
N GLU A 361 6.23 10.17 9.81
CA GLU A 361 6.58 9.95 11.21
C GLU A 361 5.93 10.98 12.14
N GLN A 362 5.89 12.24 11.71
CA GLN A 362 5.16 13.31 12.38
C GLN A 362 3.63 13.05 12.31
N TRP A 363 3.15 12.44 11.22
CA TRP A 363 1.78 11.93 11.08
C TRP A 363 1.49 10.79 12.04
N LYS A 364 2.39 9.82 12.20
CA LYS A 364 2.23 8.77 13.22
C LYS A 364 2.06 9.36 14.61
N SER A 365 2.83 10.39 14.98
CA SER A 365 2.61 11.04 16.29
C SER A 365 1.30 11.85 16.41
N ILE A 366 0.65 12.20 15.29
CA ILE A 366 -0.61 12.98 15.24
C ILE A 366 -1.84 12.06 15.05
N VAL A 367 -1.63 10.87 14.47
CA VAL A 367 -2.67 9.93 14.02
C VAL A 367 -2.51 8.54 14.67
N SER A 368 -1.50 8.34 15.51
CA SER A 368 -1.56 7.37 16.61
C SER A 368 -2.69 7.80 17.54
N PHE A 369 -3.90 7.37 17.19
CA PHE A 369 -4.92 6.94 18.13
C PHE A 369 -4.75 5.42 18.21
#